data_AF-A0A3R6BYA7-F1
#
_entry.id   AF-A0A3R6BYA7-F1
#
_cell.length_a   1.000
_cell.length_b   1.000
_cell.length_c   1.000
_cell.angle_alpha   90.00
_cell.angle_beta   90.00
_cell.angle_gamma   90.00
#
_symmetry.space_group_name_H-M   'P 1'
#
loop_
_entity.id
_entity.type
_entity.pdbx_description
1 polymer ?
#
loop_
_entity_poly.entity_id
_entity_poly.type
_entity_poly.pdbx_seq_one_letter_code
_entity_poly.pdbx_strand_id
1 'polypeptide(L)'
;MVNIIIDLVMFFNVGKTMKDTQAAQTADLIIEEFYFFKPDDFKLCFNRAKKGLYGKVYDRIDGAVILEWLGRYEKERGSMAMDDSINNSKSWDIPEGDRTSRTLEQAYHEFRKYDFERKYKV
;
A
#
# COMPACT_ATOMS: atom_id res chain seq x y z
N MET A 1 -6.51 -19.80 3.74
CA MET A 1 -7.43 -18.69 3.42
C MET A 1 -8.82 -18.95 3.99
N VAL A 2 -9.44 -20.10 3.72
CA VAL A 2 -10.77 -20.48 4.22
C VAL A 2 -10.94 -20.26 5.73
N ASN A 3 -10.02 -20.77 6.56
CA ASN A 3 -10.10 -20.59 8.02
C ASN A 3 -10.11 -19.11 8.46
N ILE A 4 -9.37 -18.24 7.75
CA ILE A 4 -9.32 -16.80 8.06
C ILE A 4 -10.69 -16.15 7.78
N ILE A 5 -11.34 -16.59 6.69
CA ILE A 5 -12.68 -16.12 6.32
C ILE A 5 -13.70 -16.62 7.34
N ILE A 6 -13.64 -17.89 7.74
CA ILE A 6 -14.54 -18.45 8.77
C ILE A 6 -14.40 -17.67 10.09
N ASP A 7 -13.16 -17.42 10.54
CA ASP A 7 -12.89 -16.61 11.75
C ASP A 7 -13.44 -15.18 11.63
N LEU A 8 -13.38 -14.59 10.43
CA LEU A 8 -13.94 -13.27 10.16
C LEU A 8 -15.46 -13.27 10.27
N VAL A 9 -16.13 -14.23 9.62
CA VAL A 9 -17.60 -14.35 9.66
C VAL A 9 -18.08 -14.61 11.09
N MET A 10 -17.41 -15.52 11.82
CA MET A 10 -17.73 -15.82 13.21
C MET A 10 -17.57 -14.60 14.13
N PHE A 11 -16.56 -13.76 13.90
CA PHE A 11 -16.35 -12.54 14.70
C PHE A 11 -17.52 -11.56 14.62
N PHE A 12 -18.08 -11.36 13.42
CA PHE A 12 -19.18 -10.41 13.24
C PHE A 12 -20.53 -10.94 13.71
N ASN A 13 -20.68 -12.26 13.85
CA ASN A 13 -21.89 -12.92 14.36
C ASN A 13 -23.20 -12.37 13.75
N VAL A 14 -23.22 -12.26 12.42
CA VAL A 14 -24.36 -11.74 11.66
C VAL A 14 -25.50 -12.76 11.59
N GLY A 15 -26.75 -12.30 11.44
CA GLY A 15 -27.92 -13.18 11.37
C GLY A 15 -27.88 -14.16 10.20
N LYS A 16 -27.29 -13.76 9.06
CA LYS A 16 -27.05 -14.62 7.89
C LYS A 16 -25.57 -14.96 7.76
N THR A 17 -25.16 -16.00 8.47
CA THR A 17 -23.79 -16.55 8.43
C THR A 17 -23.55 -17.35 7.16
N MET A 18 -22.39 -17.14 6.55
CA MET A 18 -21.91 -17.91 5.40
C MET A 18 -21.57 -19.36 5.80
N LYS A 19 -21.96 -20.35 4.98
CA LYS A 19 -21.61 -21.77 5.18
C LYS A 19 -20.16 -22.07 4.75
N ASP A 20 -19.57 -23.14 5.27
CA ASP A 20 -18.20 -23.56 4.96
C ASP A 20 -17.93 -23.72 3.45
N THR A 21 -18.90 -24.25 2.70
CA THR A 21 -18.79 -24.38 1.24
C THR A 21 -18.72 -23.03 0.53
N GLN A 22 -19.49 -22.05 0.99
CA GLN A 22 -19.47 -20.69 0.47
C GLN A 22 -18.17 -19.97 0.87
N ALA A 23 -17.63 -20.26 2.06
CA ALA A 23 -16.34 -19.75 2.51
C ALA A 23 -15.19 -20.28 1.64
N ALA A 24 -15.24 -21.56 1.24
CA ALA A 24 -14.28 -22.15 0.32
C ALA A 24 -14.34 -21.49 -1.07
N GLN A 25 -15.54 -21.37 -1.65
CA GLN A 25 -15.73 -20.70 -2.95
C GLN A 25 -15.26 -19.24 -2.93
N THR A 26 -15.54 -18.52 -1.84
CA THR A 26 -15.09 -17.15 -1.66
C THR A 26 -13.55 -17.08 -1.56
N ALA A 27 -12.92 -18.05 -0.89
CA ALA A 27 -11.47 -18.11 -0.82
C ALA A 27 -10.84 -18.30 -2.20
N ASP A 28 -11.41 -19.16 -3.03
CA ASP A 28 -10.93 -19.40 -4.39
C ASP A 28 -11.03 -18.12 -5.23
N LEU A 29 -12.17 -17.43 -5.21
CA LEU A 29 -12.37 -16.14 -5.89
C LEU A 29 -11.37 -15.07 -5.44
N ILE A 30 -11.10 -14.98 -4.12
CA ILE A 30 -10.13 -14.02 -3.58
C ILE A 30 -8.71 -14.32 -4.10
N ILE A 31 -8.34 -15.59 -4.18
CA ILE A 31 -7.01 -15.99 -4.67
C ILE A 31 -6.87 -15.68 -6.16
N GLU A 32 -7.94 -15.87 -6.94
CA GLU A 32 -7.97 -15.54 -8.37
C GLU A 32 -7.84 -14.03 -8.64
N GLU A 33 -8.63 -13.21 -7.93
CA GLU A 33 -8.68 -11.75 -8.17
C GLU A 33 -7.50 -11.01 -7.53
N PHE A 34 -7.07 -11.44 -6.33
CA PHE A 34 -6.01 -10.80 -5.55
C PHE A 34 -4.74 -11.65 -5.46
N TYR A 35 -4.33 -12.27 -6.56
CA TYR A 35 -3.14 -13.15 -6.63
C TYR A 35 -1.82 -12.48 -6.20
N PHE A 36 -1.77 -11.14 -6.25
CA PHE A 36 -0.60 -10.33 -5.90
C PHE A 36 -0.53 -9.93 -4.42
N PHE A 37 -1.58 -10.19 -3.63
CA PHE A 37 -1.59 -9.91 -2.19
C PHE A 37 -0.82 -10.96 -1.40
N LYS A 38 -0.11 -10.51 -0.37
CA LYS A 38 0.57 -11.40 0.57
C LYS A 38 -0.42 -11.86 1.65
N PRO A 39 -0.17 -13.01 2.32
CA PRO A 39 -0.97 -13.45 3.46
C PRO A 39 -1.20 -12.38 4.54
N ASP A 40 -0.23 -11.50 4.74
CA ASP A 40 -0.29 -10.40 5.71
C ASP A 40 -1.27 -9.29 5.31
N ASP A 41 -1.43 -9.02 4.01
CA ASP A 41 -2.37 -8.03 3.48
C ASP A 41 -3.82 -8.43 3.84
N PHE A 42 -4.16 -9.71 3.71
CA PHE A 42 -5.48 -10.23 4.09
C PHE A 42 -5.74 -10.07 5.59
N LYS A 43 -4.77 -10.40 6.44
CA LYS A 43 -4.89 -10.19 7.89
C LYS A 43 -5.11 -8.72 8.23
N LEU A 44 -4.36 -7.82 7.59
CA LEU A 44 -4.48 -6.39 7.84
C LEU A 44 -5.84 -5.86 7.38
N CYS A 45 -6.27 -6.20 6.17
CA CYS A 45 -7.58 -5.84 5.64
C CYS A 45 -8.70 -6.32 6.57
N PHE A 46 -8.71 -7.59 6.96
CA PHE A 46 -9.74 -8.13 7.83
C PHE A 46 -9.71 -7.52 9.24
N ASN A 47 -8.53 -7.22 9.79
CA ASN A 47 -8.43 -6.49 11.06
C ASN A 47 -8.97 -5.07 10.97
N ARG A 48 -8.77 -4.38 9.83
CA ARG A 48 -9.37 -3.06 9.56
C ARG A 48 -10.89 -3.16 9.41
N ALA A 49 -11.39 -4.20 8.74
CA ALA A 49 -12.81 -4.48 8.64
C ALA A 49 -13.43 -4.68 10.03
N LYS A 50 -12.81 -5.49 10.90
CA LYS A 50 -13.25 -5.72 12.29
C LYS A 50 -13.31 -4.44 13.13
N LYS A 51 -12.45 -3.46 12.82
CA LYS A 51 -12.45 -2.13 13.44
C LYS A 51 -13.52 -1.18 12.86
N GLY A 52 -14.24 -1.59 11.82
CA GLY A 52 -15.29 -0.80 11.17
C GLY A 52 -14.81 0.22 10.14
N LEU A 53 -13.54 0.15 9.69
CA LEU A 53 -13.00 1.13 8.73
C LEU A 53 -13.69 1.07 7.37
N TYR A 54 -14.16 -0.10 6.96
CA TYR A 54 -14.83 -0.29 5.66
C TYR A 54 -16.35 -0.12 5.72
N GLY A 55 -16.87 0.43 6.82
CA GLY A 55 -18.30 0.69 7.02
C GLY A 55 -18.95 -0.23 8.03
N LYS A 56 -20.26 -0.06 8.23
CA LYS A 56 -21.05 -0.86 9.17
C LYS A 56 -21.45 -2.18 8.52
N VAL A 57 -21.17 -3.27 9.21
CA VAL A 57 -21.74 -4.59 8.91
C VAL A 57 -23.15 -4.63 9.48
N TYR A 58 -24.11 -4.99 8.64
CA TYR A 58 -25.51 -5.13 9.02
C TYR A 58 -25.83 -6.63 9.20
N ASP A 59 -26.83 -7.15 8.51
CA ASP A 59 -27.37 -8.50 8.73
C ASP A 59 -26.66 -9.60 7.90
N ARG A 60 -25.69 -9.23 7.05
CA ARG A 60 -25.02 -10.20 6.17
C ARG A 60 -23.52 -9.94 6.02
N ILE A 61 -22.77 -11.04 5.99
CA ILE A 61 -21.41 -11.11 5.45
C ILE A 61 -21.38 -12.27 4.46
N ASP A 62 -21.30 -11.91 3.19
CA ASP A 62 -21.13 -12.84 2.06
C ASP A 62 -19.81 -12.54 1.35
N GLY A 63 -19.47 -13.36 0.35
CA GLY A 63 -18.23 -13.15 -0.42
C GLY A 63 -18.15 -11.79 -1.10
N ALA A 64 -19.27 -11.20 -1.52
CA ALA A 64 -19.27 -9.89 -2.18
C ALA A 64 -18.85 -8.77 -1.21
N VAL A 65 -19.29 -8.82 0.05
CA VAL A 65 -18.84 -7.87 1.09
C VAL A 65 -17.33 -7.98 1.33
N ILE A 66 -16.80 -9.21 1.36
CA ILE A 66 -15.36 -9.42 1.57
C ILE A 66 -14.54 -8.92 0.38
N LEU A 67 -14.99 -9.17 -0.84
CA LEU A 67 -14.36 -8.67 -2.07
C LEU A 67 -14.38 -7.13 -2.12
N GLU A 68 -15.49 -6.49 -1.71
CA GLU A 68 -15.56 -5.03 -1.63
C GLU A 68 -14.51 -4.46 -0.66
N TRP A 69 -14.32 -5.08 0.50
CA TRP A 69 -13.30 -4.66 1.47
C TRP A 69 -11.89 -4.79 0.91
N LEU A 70 -11.60 -5.90 0.23
CA LEU A 70 -10.29 -6.11 -0.40
C LEU A 70 -10.04 -5.09 -1.53
N GLY A 71 -11.04 -4.78 -2.34
CA GLY A 71 -10.94 -3.75 -3.37
C GLY A 71 -10.75 -2.33 -2.81
N ARG A 72 -11.35 -2.02 -1.65
CA ARG A 72 -11.06 -0.76 -0.93
C ARG A 72 -9.65 -0.74 -0.39
N TYR A 73 -9.20 -1.83 0.23
CA TYR A 73 -7.84 -1.97 0.74
C TYR A 73 -6.79 -1.81 -0.38
N GLU A 74 -7.05 -2.39 -1.56
CA GLU A 74 -6.19 -2.24 -2.74
C GLU A 74 -6.06 -0.77 -3.15
N LYS A 75 -7.18 -0.05 -3.26
CA LYS A 75 -7.19 1.38 -3.62
C LYS A 75 -6.46 2.24 -2.61
N GLU A 76 -6.67 1.99 -1.31
CA GLU A 76 -5.94 2.67 -0.23
C GLU A 76 -4.43 2.47 -0.36
N ARG A 77 -4.00 1.22 -0.59
CA ARG A 77 -2.60 0.87 -0.78
C ARG A 77 -1.99 1.55 -2.01
N GLY A 78 -2.74 1.60 -3.11
CA GLY A 78 -2.35 2.31 -4.33
C GLY A 78 -2.20 3.81 -4.12
N SER A 79 -3.14 4.43 -3.40
CA SER A 79 -3.06 5.86 -3.04
C SER A 79 -1.85 6.16 -2.17
N MET A 80 -1.59 5.34 -1.15
CA MET A 80 -0.42 5.52 -0.28
C MET A 80 0.89 5.43 -1.07
N ALA A 81 1.02 4.45 -1.98
CA ALA A 81 2.20 4.32 -2.82
C ALA A 81 2.37 5.53 -3.78
N MET A 82 1.26 6.05 -4.31
CA MET A 82 1.26 7.26 -5.14
C MET A 82 1.70 8.49 -4.33
N ASP A 83 1.15 8.68 -3.14
CA ASP A 83 1.48 9.79 -2.26
C ASP A 83 2.96 9.74 -1.84
N ASP A 84 3.48 8.55 -1.50
CA ASP A 84 4.89 8.35 -1.18
C ASP A 84 5.79 8.68 -2.38
N SER A 85 5.39 8.28 -3.59
CA SER A 85 6.12 8.61 -4.82
C SER A 85 6.15 10.13 -5.07
N ILE A 86 5.02 10.81 -4.91
CA ILE A 86 4.91 12.28 -5.08
C ILE A 86 5.73 13.00 -4.01
N ASN A 87 5.66 12.54 -2.76
CA ASN A 87 6.40 13.17 -1.67
C ASN A 87 7.90 12.94 -1.81
N ASN A 88 8.32 11.76 -2.26
CA ASN A 88 9.72 11.51 -2.59
C ASN A 88 10.16 12.37 -3.79
N SER A 89 9.33 12.54 -4.84
CA SER A 89 9.69 13.38 -5.99
C SER A 89 9.92 14.84 -5.60
N LYS A 90 9.14 15.40 -4.67
CA LYS A 90 9.34 16.77 -4.15
C LYS A 90 10.73 17.00 -3.54
N SER A 91 11.36 15.98 -2.98
CA SER A 91 12.74 16.10 -2.47
C SER A 91 13.78 16.29 -3.58
N TRP A 92 13.44 15.91 -4.80
CA TRP A 92 14.26 16.08 -6.00
C TRP A 92 13.87 17.34 -6.80
N ASP A 93 12.85 18.08 -6.36
CA ASP A 93 12.51 19.36 -6.97
C ASP A 93 13.62 20.37 -6.67
N ILE A 94 14.36 20.71 -7.72
CA ILE A 94 15.35 21.79 -7.72
C ILE A 94 14.59 23.12 -7.54
N PRO A 95 15.09 24.07 -6.71
CA PRO A 95 14.51 25.40 -6.63
C PRO A 95 14.30 25.99 -8.03
N GLU A 96 13.11 26.53 -8.24
CA GLU A 96 12.59 26.98 -9.53
C GLU A 96 13.62 27.85 -10.28
N GLY A 97 14.20 27.32 -11.37
CA GLY A 97 15.10 28.05 -12.27
C GLY A 97 16.52 27.49 -12.43
N ASP A 98 16.97 26.58 -11.55
CA ASP A 98 18.30 25.97 -11.70
C ASP A 98 18.25 24.68 -12.52
N ARG A 99 18.70 24.76 -13.77
CA ARG A 99 18.97 23.57 -14.58
C ARG A 99 20.04 22.75 -13.86
N THR A 100 19.83 21.44 -13.70
CA THR A 100 20.81 20.49 -13.16
C THR A 100 22.22 20.65 -13.75
N SER A 101 22.32 21.12 -15.01
CA SER A 101 23.59 21.41 -15.66
C SER A 101 24.43 22.47 -14.94
N ARG A 102 23.82 23.54 -14.41
CA ARG A 102 24.54 24.66 -13.77
C ARG A 102 25.02 24.30 -12.37
N THR A 103 24.20 23.60 -11.59
CA THR A 103 24.57 23.10 -10.26
C THR A 103 25.64 22.02 -10.34
N LEU A 104 25.59 21.13 -11.34
CA LEU A 104 26.68 20.17 -11.59
C LEU A 104 27.99 20.87 -11.94
N GLU A 105 27.96 21.89 -12.80
CA GLU A 105 29.15 22.67 -13.17
C GLU A 105 29.79 23.38 -11.97
N GLN A 106 28.98 23.96 -11.09
CA GLN A 106 29.43 24.57 -9.84
C GLN A 106 30.11 23.55 -8.90
N ALA A 107 29.47 22.40 -8.67
CA ALA A 107 30.03 21.33 -7.84
C ALA A 107 31.35 20.78 -8.40
N TYR A 108 31.44 20.60 -9.73
CA TYR A 108 32.68 20.20 -10.40
C TYR A 108 33.79 21.25 -10.25
N HIS A 109 33.45 22.54 -10.36
CA HIS A 109 34.40 23.64 -10.18
C HIS A 109 34.93 23.72 -8.74
N GLU A 110 34.06 23.58 -7.74
CA GLU A 110 34.44 23.55 -6.32
C GLU A 110 35.36 22.37 -5.99
N PHE A 111 35.04 21.16 -6.49
CA PHE A 111 35.91 19.99 -6.32
C PHE A 111 37.29 20.23 -6.93
N ARG A 112 37.37 20.81 -8.12
CA ARG A 112 38.65 21.13 -8.77
C ARG A 112 39.46 22.14 -7.97
N LYS A 113 38.82 23.15 -7.40
CA LYS A 113 39.47 24.16 -6.56
C LYS A 113 40.03 23.50 -5.29
N TYR A 114 39.23 22.68 -4.62
CA TYR A 114 39.68 21.91 -3.45
C TYR A 114 40.85 20.98 -3.76
N ASP A 115 40.78 20.20 -4.86
CA ASP A 115 41.85 19.29 -5.25
C ASP A 115 43.14 20.05 -5.62
N PHE A 116 42.99 21.21 -6.26
CA PHE A 116 44.11 22.09 -6.56
C PHE A 116 44.77 22.64 -5.28
N GLU A 117 43.99 23.19 -4.35
CA GLU A 117 44.50 23.69 -3.05
C GLU A 117 45.15 22.58 -2.21
N ARG A 118 44.60 21.36 -2.25
CA ARG A 118 45.18 20.19 -1.59
C ARG A 118 46.52 19.78 -2.19
N LYS A 119 46.61 19.76 -3.52
CA LYS A 119 47.75 19.24 -4.28
C LYS A 119 48.90 20.23 -4.36
N TYR A 120 48.58 21.52 -4.38
CA TYR A 120 49.53 22.63 -4.41
C TYR A 120 49.34 23.45 -3.15
N LYS A 121 49.74 22.88 -2.00
CA LYS A 121 49.79 23.62 -0.74
C LYS A 121 50.67 24.87 -0.92
N VAL A 122 50.09 26.06 -0.73
CA VAL A 122 50.80 27.24 -0.24
C VAL A 122 50.82 27.17 1.28
#